data_AF-A0A194XJB7-F1
#
_entry.id   AF-A0A194XJB7-F1
#
_cell.length_a   1.000
_cell.length_b   1.000
_cell.length_c   1.000
_cell.angle_alpha   90.00
_cell.angle_beta   90.00
_cell.angle_gamma   90.00
#
_symmetry.space_group_name_H-M   'P 1'
#
loop_
_entity.id
_entity.type
_entity.pdbx_description
1 polymer ?
#
loop_
_entity_poly.entity_id
_entity_poly.type
_entity_poly.pdbx_seq_one_letter_code
_entity_poly.pdbx_strand_id
1 'polypeptide(L)'
;MGNRFSNLSQNIFGLIALIISVVALLTTVLQVLQQYFSSAEGYRRCHKSVMGLWAKGTHRRLRFNQFRIEVVFETPVIFAASPENKKGPVQGRDVYVIDGTNASYKNTRVLQPKAQRQADNDAKHVHTADDERASWVTLLSTLQEEESESREWDFMQRLTPKSPPRRATPPAPKYKIAVAVQSKTRSWDFIPPSITKPYATSAICHLVELMSMLGLYWKTFDQLNWNLRAEGNGFILTSQHVHGLGVVVVFATTGKSRFQENRVIPCAEIKELSFGTVPNIFENEKYLNQSVENQSLDLVFGSLEDEINTLESLGCQAATLKRWQKDHKHIFSVAFEIVGMLGQVVRIRGSSFRMIPNPTSDQWSKKVGHKASWKVTRLMEVFQSKLLDIINDRKLPGTHRICIIHAQWLKITELDCTNEAELSLEVKEAIHDALDNTTEFLLDLRQLDILSVLVAHVTKVIEILVDPQSPLNTIVLANKENALLDYYFSKIRPEVIDYKEKKGTPVPVPTNAKEKEDREIIWISLIYRMLCWFLLHDFDKQDIKIVPSDLKGSRMPIYIG
;
A
#
# COMPACT_ATOMS: atom_id res chain seq x y z
N MET A 1 -57.32 -56.87 -61.33
CA MET A 1 -56.52 -55.61 -61.31
C MET A 1 -56.26 -55.02 -59.91
N GLY A 2 -56.79 -55.57 -58.81
CA GLY A 2 -56.61 -55.01 -57.45
C GLY A 2 -55.24 -55.23 -56.77
N ASN A 3 -54.55 -56.35 -57.02
CA ASN A 3 -53.27 -56.67 -56.33
C ASN A 3 -52.02 -55.95 -56.85
N ARG A 4 -52.08 -55.29 -58.02
CA ARG A 4 -50.94 -54.48 -58.52
C ARG A 4 -50.95 -53.06 -57.96
N PHE A 5 -52.13 -52.49 -57.68
CA PHE A 5 -52.25 -51.16 -57.08
C PHE A 5 -51.92 -51.16 -55.59
N SER A 6 -52.22 -52.24 -54.85
CA SER A 6 -51.84 -52.38 -53.43
C SER A 6 -50.32 -52.42 -53.24
N ASN A 7 -49.62 -53.25 -54.02
CA ASN A 7 -48.15 -53.35 -53.96
C ASN A 7 -47.44 -52.06 -54.38
N LEU A 8 -47.98 -51.33 -55.37
CA LEU A 8 -47.43 -50.03 -55.77
C LEU A 8 -47.60 -48.99 -54.65
N SER A 9 -48.78 -48.91 -54.04
CA SER A 9 -49.02 -48.01 -52.91
C SER A 9 -48.14 -48.36 -51.71
N GLN A 10 -47.96 -49.64 -51.39
CA GLN A 10 -47.15 -50.12 -50.28
C GLN A 10 -45.65 -49.82 -50.46
N ASN A 11 -45.15 -49.95 -51.69
CA ASN A 11 -43.76 -49.56 -52.02
C ASN A 11 -43.56 -48.04 -51.98
N ILE A 12 -44.56 -47.25 -52.40
CA ILE A 12 -44.53 -45.79 -52.30
C ILE A 12 -44.55 -45.35 -50.83
N PHE A 13 -45.41 -45.95 -49.99
CA PHE A 13 -45.42 -45.69 -48.55
C PHE A 13 -44.10 -46.09 -47.88
N GLY A 14 -43.51 -47.23 -48.25
CA GLY A 14 -42.20 -47.66 -47.76
C GLY A 14 -41.07 -46.70 -48.15
N LEU A 15 -41.06 -46.21 -49.40
CA LEU A 15 -40.09 -45.23 -49.88
C LEU A 15 -40.25 -43.88 -49.17
N ILE A 16 -41.48 -43.39 -49.01
CA ILE A 16 -41.77 -42.15 -48.27
C ILE A 16 -41.34 -42.29 -46.81
N ALA A 17 -41.66 -43.40 -46.15
CA ALA A 17 -41.26 -43.67 -44.77
C ALA A 17 -39.72 -43.74 -44.62
N LEU A 18 -39.03 -44.34 -45.59
CA LEU A 18 -37.56 -44.38 -45.61
C LEU A 18 -36.97 -42.97 -45.74
N ILE A 19 -37.49 -42.16 -46.65
CA ILE A 19 -37.05 -40.77 -46.83
C ILE A 19 -37.27 -39.96 -45.54
N ILE A 20 -38.45 -40.09 -44.93
CA ILE A 20 -38.76 -39.42 -43.65
C ILE A 20 -37.81 -39.88 -42.55
N SER A 21 -37.53 -41.19 -42.45
CA SER A 21 -36.61 -41.75 -41.45
C SER A 21 -35.18 -41.27 -41.65
N VAL A 22 -34.69 -41.18 -42.90
CA VAL A 22 -33.35 -40.65 -43.21
C VAL A 22 -33.25 -39.17 -42.84
N VAL A 23 -34.27 -38.36 -43.15
CA VAL A 23 -34.30 -36.93 -42.78
C VAL A 23 -34.38 -36.78 -41.25
N ALA A 24 -35.17 -37.59 -40.57
CA ALA A 24 -35.24 -37.61 -39.10
C ALA A 24 -33.89 -38.01 -38.47
N LEU A 25 -33.18 -38.98 -39.05
CA LEU A 25 -31.84 -39.36 -38.60
C LEU A 25 -30.83 -38.23 -38.82
N LEU A 26 -30.86 -37.58 -39.98
CA LEU A 26 -29.98 -36.44 -40.29
C LEU A 26 -30.21 -35.27 -39.33
N THR A 27 -31.47 -34.93 -39.06
CA THR A 27 -31.82 -33.85 -38.13
C THR A 27 -31.43 -34.17 -36.69
N THR A 28 -31.63 -35.41 -36.23
CA THR A 28 -31.17 -35.83 -34.89
C THR A 28 -29.65 -35.84 -34.77
N VAL A 29 -28.91 -36.27 -35.80
CA VAL A 29 -27.45 -36.18 -35.82
C VAL A 29 -26.98 -34.72 -35.79
N LEU A 30 -27.60 -33.82 -36.55
CA LEU A 30 -27.29 -32.39 -36.53
C LEU A 30 -27.61 -31.76 -35.17
N GLN A 31 -28.71 -32.14 -34.52
CA GLN A 31 -29.07 -31.67 -33.18
C GLN A 31 -28.04 -32.13 -32.13
N VAL A 32 -27.62 -33.40 -32.18
CA VAL A 32 -26.57 -33.93 -31.28
C VAL A 32 -25.24 -33.24 -31.53
N LEU A 33 -24.85 -33.00 -32.78
CA LEU A 33 -23.65 -32.24 -33.13
C LEU A 33 -23.73 -30.79 -32.65
N GLN A 34 -24.87 -30.12 -32.81
CA GLN A 34 -25.07 -28.77 -32.31
C GLN A 34 -24.96 -28.71 -30.78
N GLN A 35 -25.56 -29.66 -30.06
CA GLN A 35 -25.45 -29.77 -28.61
C GLN A 35 -24.00 -30.08 -28.17
N TYR A 36 -23.29 -30.88 -28.95
CA TYR A 36 -21.88 -31.18 -28.71
C TYR A 36 -20.99 -29.93 -28.90
N PHE A 37 -21.23 -29.12 -29.94
CA PHE A 37 -20.49 -27.88 -30.16
C PHE A 37 -20.86 -26.77 -29.17
N SER A 38 -22.13 -26.69 -28.75
CA SER A 38 -22.56 -25.72 -27.73
C SER A 38 -21.94 -26.01 -26.36
N SER A 39 -21.61 -27.27 -26.04
CA SER A 39 -20.90 -27.64 -24.81
C SER A 39 -19.50 -27.02 -24.69
N ALA A 40 -18.92 -26.51 -25.79
CA ALA A 40 -17.60 -25.89 -25.81
C ALA A 40 -17.63 -24.35 -25.81
N GLU A 41 -18.73 -23.69 -25.42
CA GLU A 41 -18.85 -22.22 -25.42
C GLU A 41 -17.71 -21.55 -24.63
N GLY A 42 -17.29 -22.14 -23.51
CA GLY A 42 -16.18 -21.67 -22.70
C GLY A 42 -14.86 -21.54 -23.46
N TYR A 43 -14.65 -22.33 -24.52
CA TYR A 43 -13.41 -22.27 -25.31
C TYR A 43 -13.24 -20.92 -26.02
N ARG A 44 -14.34 -20.33 -26.49
CA ARG A 44 -14.32 -18.98 -27.10
C ARG A 44 -14.07 -17.90 -26.03
N ARG A 45 -14.62 -18.08 -24.84
CA ARG A 45 -14.44 -17.15 -23.70
C ARG A 45 -13.01 -17.18 -23.14
N CYS A 46 -12.28 -18.26 -23.37
CA CYS A 46 -10.87 -18.42 -22.98
C CYS A 46 -9.88 -18.14 -24.12
N HIS A 47 -10.29 -17.39 -25.14
CA HIS A 47 -9.45 -17.07 -26.30
C HIS A 47 -8.28 -16.13 -25.94
N LYS A 48 -7.28 -16.05 -26.82
CA LYS A 48 -6.08 -15.20 -26.65
C LYS A 48 -6.43 -13.71 -26.54
N SER A 49 -7.51 -13.25 -27.17
CA SER A 49 -8.00 -11.86 -27.01
C SER A 49 -8.47 -11.58 -25.58
N VAL A 50 -9.05 -12.57 -24.90
CA VAL A 50 -9.58 -12.44 -23.54
C VAL A 50 -8.48 -12.58 -22.48
N MET A 51 -7.68 -13.66 -22.57
CA MET A 51 -6.74 -14.06 -21.51
C MET A 51 -5.27 -13.76 -21.84
N GLY A 52 -4.98 -13.20 -23.02
CA GLY A 52 -3.60 -13.03 -23.47
C GLY A 52 -2.85 -14.36 -23.61
N LEU A 53 -1.59 -14.41 -23.17
CA LEU A 53 -0.76 -15.62 -23.27
C LEU A 53 -1.25 -16.77 -22.36
N TRP A 54 -2.12 -16.50 -21.39
CA TRP A 54 -2.72 -17.52 -20.54
C TRP A 54 -3.66 -18.46 -21.29
N ALA A 55 -4.19 -18.04 -22.45
CA ALA A 55 -5.01 -18.89 -23.31
C ALA A 55 -4.29 -20.18 -23.76
N LYS A 56 -2.95 -20.22 -23.69
CA LYS A 56 -2.16 -21.45 -23.94
C LYS A 56 -2.47 -22.58 -22.95
N GLY A 57 -2.96 -22.27 -21.75
CA GLY A 57 -3.39 -23.26 -20.76
C GLY A 57 -4.78 -23.84 -21.03
N THR A 58 -5.53 -23.29 -21.99
CA THR A 58 -6.88 -23.70 -22.34
C THR A 58 -6.86 -24.94 -23.23
N HIS A 59 -7.55 -26.00 -22.81
CA HIS A 59 -7.70 -27.22 -23.59
C HIS A 59 -9.06 -27.87 -23.37
N ARG A 60 -9.47 -28.70 -24.33
CA ARG A 60 -10.72 -29.46 -24.29
C ARG A 60 -10.45 -30.84 -23.72
N ARG A 61 -11.22 -31.25 -22.73
CA ARG A 61 -11.14 -32.57 -22.11
C ARG A 61 -12.44 -33.34 -22.37
N LEU A 62 -12.35 -34.50 -22.99
CA LEU A 62 -13.52 -35.34 -23.24
C LEU A 62 -13.91 -36.09 -21.96
N ARG A 63 -15.18 -35.97 -21.54
CA ARG A 63 -15.76 -36.71 -20.42
C ARG A 63 -16.64 -37.82 -20.96
N PHE A 64 -16.04 -38.99 -21.21
CA PHE A 64 -16.73 -40.15 -21.78
C PHE A 64 -17.99 -40.55 -21.01
N ASN A 65 -17.96 -40.50 -19.67
CA ASN A 65 -19.10 -40.88 -18.82
C ASN A 65 -20.33 -39.98 -19.00
N GLN A 66 -20.17 -38.77 -19.55
CA GLN A 66 -21.23 -37.78 -19.71
C GLN A 66 -21.40 -37.38 -21.18
N PHE A 67 -20.67 -38.01 -22.11
CA PHE A 67 -20.64 -37.70 -23.53
C PHE A 67 -20.54 -36.18 -23.85
N ARG A 68 -19.73 -35.43 -23.08
CA ARG A 68 -19.55 -33.97 -23.25
C ARG A 68 -18.09 -33.55 -23.27
N ILE A 69 -17.81 -32.40 -23.88
CA ILE A 69 -16.52 -31.73 -23.80
C ILE A 69 -16.53 -30.79 -22.60
N GLU A 70 -15.56 -30.96 -21.71
CA GLU A 70 -15.24 -30.00 -20.65
C GLU A 70 -14.15 -29.05 -21.15
N VAL A 71 -14.34 -27.73 -20.97
CA VAL A 71 -13.30 -26.74 -21.25
C VAL A 71 -12.52 -26.46 -19.97
N VAL A 72 -11.24 -26.86 -19.97
CA VAL A 72 -10.30 -26.65 -18.86
C VAL A 72 -9.37 -25.50 -19.22
N PHE A 73 -9.15 -24.58 -18.30
CA PHE A 73 -8.31 -23.40 -18.50
C PHE A 73 -7.53 -23.04 -17.22
N GLU A 74 -6.59 -22.11 -17.33
CA GLU A 74 -5.77 -21.66 -16.19
C GLU A 74 -5.93 -20.16 -15.94
N THR A 75 -6.14 -19.79 -14.68
CA THR A 75 -6.25 -18.40 -14.21
C THR A 75 -5.24 -18.12 -13.11
N PRO A 76 -4.76 -16.88 -12.96
CA PRO A 76 -3.81 -16.56 -11.91
C PRO A 76 -4.48 -16.49 -10.54
N VAL A 77 -3.75 -16.93 -9.52
CA VAL A 77 -3.96 -16.56 -8.13
C VAL A 77 -2.87 -15.55 -7.78
N ILE A 78 -3.28 -14.32 -7.45
CA ILE A 78 -2.39 -13.17 -7.26
C ILE A 78 -2.34 -12.82 -5.77
N PHE A 79 -1.16 -12.62 -5.21
CA PHE A 79 -0.98 -12.29 -3.81
C PHE A 79 0.34 -11.56 -3.56
N ALA A 80 0.42 -10.73 -2.50
CA ALA A 80 1.68 -10.10 -2.11
C ALA A 80 2.44 -10.95 -1.08
N ALA A 81 3.72 -11.19 -1.34
CA ALA A 81 4.56 -12.04 -0.52
C ALA A 81 6.00 -11.53 -0.50
N SER A 82 6.83 -12.11 0.37
CA SER A 82 8.27 -11.91 0.28
C SER A 82 8.79 -12.46 -1.06
N PRO A 83 9.75 -11.79 -1.74
CA PRO A 83 10.37 -12.31 -2.97
C PRO A 83 10.99 -13.71 -2.82
N GLU A 84 11.37 -14.10 -1.59
CA GLU A 84 11.96 -15.40 -1.30
C GLU A 84 10.91 -16.50 -1.04
N ASN A 85 9.61 -16.14 -1.03
CA ASN A 85 8.54 -17.06 -0.69
C ASN A 85 8.24 -18.07 -1.82
N LYS A 86 8.39 -19.36 -1.50
CA LYS A 86 8.10 -20.48 -2.41
C LYS A 86 6.76 -21.18 -2.13
N LYS A 87 6.07 -20.81 -1.04
CA LYS A 87 4.80 -21.42 -0.64
C LYS A 87 3.65 -20.53 -1.07
N GLY A 88 2.62 -21.11 -1.68
CA GLY A 88 1.44 -20.37 -2.14
C GLY A 88 0.14 -21.09 -1.85
N PRO A 89 -1.00 -20.41 -2.03
CA PRO A 89 -2.34 -20.95 -1.79
C PRO A 89 -2.71 -22.15 -2.67
N VAL A 90 -2.08 -22.33 -3.83
CA VAL A 90 -2.32 -23.46 -4.73
C VAL A 90 -1.29 -24.55 -4.47
N GLN A 91 -1.75 -25.69 -3.93
CA GLN A 91 -0.90 -26.83 -3.63
C GLN A 91 -0.30 -27.45 -4.90
N GLY A 92 0.99 -27.80 -4.87
CA GLY A 92 1.69 -28.46 -5.98
C GLY A 92 1.94 -27.59 -7.21
N ARG A 93 1.76 -26.26 -7.11
CA ARG A 93 2.03 -25.31 -8.21
C ARG A 93 3.13 -24.34 -7.83
N ASP A 94 4.00 -24.04 -8.79
CA ASP A 94 5.10 -23.09 -8.59
C ASP A 94 4.58 -21.67 -8.36
N VAL A 95 5.29 -20.95 -7.51
CA VAL A 95 5.09 -19.53 -7.25
C VAL A 95 6.04 -18.73 -8.12
N TYR A 96 5.50 -17.85 -8.97
CA TYR A 96 6.30 -16.95 -9.80
C TYR A 96 6.20 -15.52 -9.26
N VAL A 97 7.34 -14.92 -8.95
CA VAL A 97 7.43 -13.53 -8.47
C VAL A 97 7.49 -12.58 -9.67
N ILE A 98 6.76 -11.47 -9.58
CA ILE A 98 6.82 -10.34 -10.51
C ILE A 98 8.00 -9.47 -10.08
N ASP A 99 9.05 -9.43 -10.89
CA ASP A 99 10.27 -8.65 -10.63
C ASP A 99 10.70 -7.77 -11.82
N GLY A 100 9.88 -7.68 -12.88
CA GLY A 100 10.16 -6.91 -14.10
C GLY A 100 11.19 -7.55 -15.04
N THR A 101 11.79 -8.69 -14.70
CA THR A 101 12.78 -9.36 -15.58
C THR A 101 12.12 -10.08 -16.76
N ASN A 102 12.89 -10.31 -17.83
CA ASN A 102 12.42 -11.10 -18.97
C ASN A 102 11.93 -12.50 -18.59
N ALA A 103 12.55 -13.12 -17.58
CA ALA A 103 12.12 -14.42 -17.05
C ALA A 103 10.77 -14.32 -16.35
N SER A 104 10.58 -13.28 -15.52
CA SER A 104 9.31 -12.99 -14.85
C SER A 104 8.16 -12.79 -15.85
N TYR A 105 8.34 -11.97 -16.90
CA TYR A 105 7.32 -11.81 -17.96
C TYR A 105 6.90 -13.14 -18.60
N LYS A 106 7.87 -14.02 -18.90
CA LYS A 106 7.61 -15.34 -19.48
C LYS A 106 6.86 -16.25 -18.50
N ASN A 107 7.29 -16.28 -17.24
CA ASN A 107 6.73 -17.14 -16.20
C ASN A 107 5.30 -16.74 -15.81
N THR A 108 5.01 -15.44 -15.75
CA THR A 108 3.65 -14.92 -15.48
C THR A 108 2.79 -14.81 -16.73
N ARG A 109 3.31 -15.24 -17.89
CA ARG A 109 2.62 -15.25 -19.19
C ARG A 109 2.04 -13.87 -19.56
N VAL A 110 2.89 -12.86 -19.47
CA VAL A 110 2.59 -11.47 -19.82
C VAL A 110 3.45 -11.06 -21.03
N LEU A 111 2.91 -10.19 -21.89
CA LEU A 111 3.69 -9.65 -23.02
C LEU A 111 4.77 -8.68 -22.51
N GLN A 112 5.95 -8.73 -23.10
CA GLN A 112 7.00 -7.75 -22.81
C GLN A 112 6.58 -6.33 -23.22
N PRO A 113 7.16 -5.27 -22.63
CA PRO A 113 6.69 -3.88 -22.82
C PRO A 113 6.57 -3.45 -24.28
N LYS A 114 7.55 -3.78 -25.14
CA LYS A 114 7.52 -3.43 -26.57
C LYS A 114 6.35 -4.10 -27.29
N ALA A 115 6.14 -5.40 -27.05
CA ALA A 115 5.06 -6.17 -27.63
C ALA A 115 3.70 -5.75 -27.08
N GLN A 116 3.63 -5.39 -25.78
CA GLN A 116 2.41 -4.87 -25.16
C GLN A 116 2.01 -3.53 -25.78
N ARG A 117 2.94 -2.58 -25.94
CA ARG A 117 2.67 -1.29 -26.59
C ARG A 117 2.21 -1.44 -28.04
N GLN A 118 2.79 -2.39 -28.78
CA GLN A 118 2.33 -2.69 -30.13
C GLN A 118 0.90 -3.23 -30.11
N ALA A 119 0.62 -4.22 -29.27
CA ALA A 119 -0.72 -4.78 -29.12
C ALA A 119 -1.76 -3.73 -28.68
N ASP A 120 -1.39 -2.82 -27.76
CA ASP A 120 -2.27 -1.75 -27.29
C ASP A 120 -2.48 -0.68 -28.37
N ASN A 121 -1.49 -0.39 -29.21
CA ASN A 121 -1.64 0.53 -30.34
C ASN A 121 -2.54 -0.08 -31.41
N ASP A 122 -2.37 -1.36 -31.73
CA ASP A 122 -3.22 -2.09 -32.67
C ASP A 122 -4.67 -2.13 -32.16
N ALA A 123 -4.88 -2.34 -30.86
CA ALA A 123 -6.20 -2.30 -30.21
C ALA A 123 -6.81 -0.89 -30.19
N LYS A 124 -6.00 0.16 -29.96
CA LYS A 124 -6.46 1.57 -30.00
C LYS A 124 -7.01 1.95 -31.37
N HIS A 125 -6.47 1.44 -32.48
CA HIS A 125 -7.02 1.73 -33.81
C HIS A 125 -8.47 1.22 -33.98
N VAL A 126 -8.94 0.34 -33.10
CA VAL A 126 -10.31 -0.19 -33.04
C VAL A 126 -11.04 0.45 -31.84
N HIS A 127 -11.22 1.77 -31.89
CA HIS A 127 -11.45 2.66 -30.74
C HIS A 127 -12.71 2.47 -29.86
N THR A 128 -13.50 1.41 -29.96
CA THR A 128 -14.74 1.25 -29.15
C THR A 128 -15.14 -0.19 -28.79
N ALA A 129 -14.39 -1.22 -29.21
CA ALA A 129 -14.90 -2.60 -29.22
C ALA A 129 -14.19 -3.60 -28.29
N ASP A 130 -13.03 -3.30 -27.71
CA ASP A 130 -12.22 -4.31 -27.01
C ASP A 130 -12.46 -4.33 -25.49
N ASP A 131 -13.73 -4.38 -25.08
CA ASP A 131 -14.15 -4.77 -23.71
C ASP A 131 -14.26 -6.30 -23.61
N GLU A 132 -13.42 -7.06 -24.33
CA GLU A 132 -13.39 -8.52 -24.24
C GLU A 132 -12.28 -9.02 -23.33
N ARG A 133 -11.21 -8.24 -23.13
CA ARG A 133 -10.06 -8.61 -22.31
C ARG A 133 -10.44 -8.69 -20.82
N ALA A 134 -9.89 -9.69 -20.14
CA ALA A 134 -10.02 -9.79 -18.69
C ALA A 134 -9.09 -8.78 -18.01
N SER A 135 -9.63 -8.03 -17.05
CA SER A 135 -8.95 -6.93 -16.36
C SER A 135 -7.72 -7.37 -15.57
N TRP A 136 -7.70 -8.61 -15.07
CA TRP A 136 -6.52 -9.18 -14.41
C TRP A 136 -5.31 -9.32 -15.35
N VAL A 137 -5.52 -9.43 -16.67
CA VAL A 137 -4.41 -9.45 -17.64
C VAL A 137 -3.75 -8.07 -17.68
N THR A 138 -4.56 -7.01 -17.70
CA THR A 138 -4.10 -5.62 -17.62
C THR A 138 -3.35 -5.40 -16.31
N LEU A 139 -3.92 -5.84 -15.19
CA LEU A 139 -3.27 -5.74 -13.88
C LEU A 139 -1.88 -6.41 -13.85
N LEU A 140 -1.76 -7.63 -14.37
CA LEU A 140 -0.46 -8.33 -14.43
C LEU A 140 0.55 -7.62 -15.34
N SER A 141 0.11 -7.07 -16.47
CA SER A 141 0.96 -6.25 -17.34
C SER A 141 1.46 -5.01 -16.61
N THR A 142 0.57 -4.31 -15.90
CA THR A 142 0.90 -3.10 -15.15
C THR A 142 1.87 -3.38 -13.99
N LEU A 143 1.67 -4.47 -13.25
CA LEU A 143 2.58 -4.85 -12.16
C LEU A 143 3.99 -5.18 -12.66
N GLN A 144 4.12 -5.80 -13.83
CA GLN A 144 5.43 -6.04 -14.43
C GLN A 144 6.09 -4.74 -14.92
N GLU A 145 5.31 -3.85 -15.54
CA GLU A 145 5.79 -2.54 -16.00
C GLU A 145 6.24 -1.67 -14.83
N GLU A 146 5.48 -1.67 -13.73
CA GLU A 146 5.86 -1.02 -12.47
C GLU A 146 7.24 -1.50 -11.99
N GLU A 147 7.42 -2.80 -11.82
CA GLU A 147 8.68 -3.35 -11.30
C GLU A 147 9.85 -3.04 -12.25
N SER A 148 9.64 -3.13 -13.56
CA SER A 148 10.69 -2.81 -14.53
C SER A 148 11.07 -1.33 -14.51
N GLU A 149 10.10 -0.42 -14.56
CA GLU A 149 10.36 1.03 -14.65
C GLU A 149 10.90 1.60 -13.34
N SER A 150 10.35 1.17 -12.20
CA SER A 150 10.75 1.66 -10.89
C SER A 150 12.17 1.23 -10.53
N ARG A 151 12.54 -0.03 -10.81
CA ARG A 151 13.90 -0.53 -10.54
C ARG A 151 14.95 0.14 -11.42
N GLU A 152 14.64 0.38 -12.69
CA GLU A 152 15.51 1.12 -13.59
C GLU A 152 15.70 2.56 -13.10
N TRP A 153 14.62 3.22 -12.70
CA TRP A 153 14.69 4.57 -12.15
C TRP A 153 15.54 4.61 -10.87
N ASP A 154 15.32 3.71 -9.91
CA ASP A 154 16.08 3.66 -8.65
C ASP A 154 17.55 3.27 -8.86
N PHE A 155 17.84 2.47 -9.90
CA PHE A 155 19.21 2.20 -10.33
C PHE A 155 19.88 3.45 -10.91
N MET A 156 19.19 4.19 -11.78
CA MET A 156 19.73 5.42 -12.35
C MET A 156 19.99 6.49 -11.29
N GLN A 157 19.10 6.64 -10.28
CA GLN A 157 19.32 7.56 -9.16
C GLN A 157 20.58 7.22 -8.34
N ARG A 158 20.96 5.94 -8.28
CA ARG A 158 22.21 5.49 -7.62
C ARG A 158 23.46 5.80 -8.44
N LEU A 159 23.37 5.80 -9.76
CA LEU A 159 24.50 6.03 -10.66
C LEU A 159 24.87 7.51 -10.82
N THR A 160 23.97 8.43 -10.46
CA THR A 160 24.18 9.88 -10.60
C THR A 160 24.38 10.54 -9.22
N PRO A 161 25.54 10.35 -8.55
CA PRO A 161 25.81 11.05 -7.30
C PRO A 161 25.90 12.56 -7.58
N LYS A 162 25.03 13.36 -6.96
CA LYS A 162 24.98 14.82 -7.13
C LYS A 162 26.18 15.55 -6.46
N SER A 163 27.11 14.81 -5.85
CA SER A 163 28.27 15.34 -5.14
C SER A 163 29.41 14.32 -5.17
N PRO A 164 30.69 14.73 -5.01
CA PRO A 164 31.77 13.76 -4.87
C PRO A 164 31.42 12.80 -3.72
N PRO A 165 31.48 11.46 -3.93
CA PRO A 165 31.05 10.50 -2.93
C PRO A 165 31.99 10.60 -1.71
N ARG A 166 31.55 11.31 -0.66
CA ARG A 166 32.22 11.34 0.64
C ARG A 166 32.08 10.01 1.40
N ARG A 167 31.18 9.13 0.95
CA ARG A 167 30.88 7.82 1.53
C ARG A 167 30.95 6.73 0.47
N ALA A 168 31.17 5.49 0.91
CA ALA A 168 31.06 4.32 0.05
C ALA A 168 29.67 4.24 -0.59
N THR A 169 29.60 3.77 -1.83
CA THR A 169 28.34 3.57 -2.55
C THR A 169 27.41 2.67 -1.71
N PRO A 170 26.17 3.10 -1.41
CA PRO A 170 25.23 2.29 -0.65
C PRO A 170 25.01 0.93 -1.32
N PRO A 171 24.78 -0.15 -0.54
CA PRO A 171 24.48 -1.45 -1.10
C PRO A 171 23.19 -1.40 -1.93
N ALA A 172 23.03 -2.35 -2.85
CA ALA A 172 21.78 -2.49 -3.59
C ALA A 172 20.60 -2.71 -2.62
N PRO A 173 19.44 -2.08 -2.85
CA PRO A 173 18.30 -2.20 -1.96
C PRO A 173 17.76 -3.62 -2.00
N LYS A 174 17.45 -4.15 -0.80
CA LYS A 174 16.77 -5.44 -0.65
C LYS A 174 15.28 -5.20 -0.47
N TYR A 175 14.51 -5.40 -1.52
CA TYR A 175 13.05 -5.28 -1.47
C TYR A 175 12.44 -6.44 -0.67
N LYS A 176 11.54 -6.11 0.27
CA LYS A 176 10.99 -7.09 1.23
C LYS A 176 9.68 -7.72 0.77
N ILE A 177 8.95 -7.04 -0.13
CA ILE A 177 7.68 -7.50 -0.69
C ILE A 177 7.73 -7.47 -2.21
N ALA A 178 7.02 -8.41 -2.85
CA ALA A 178 6.76 -8.44 -4.27
C ALA A 178 5.41 -9.11 -4.52
N VAL A 179 4.89 -8.94 -5.74
CA VAL A 179 3.68 -9.64 -6.16
C VAL A 179 4.06 -11.03 -6.66
N ALA A 180 3.30 -12.03 -6.23
CA ALA A 180 3.47 -13.41 -6.63
C ALA A 180 2.22 -13.92 -7.34
N VAL A 181 2.44 -14.82 -8.29
CA VAL A 181 1.39 -15.43 -9.12
C VAL A 181 1.53 -16.95 -9.13
N GLN A 182 0.43 -17.65 -8.91
CA GLN A 182 0.31 -19.08 -9.15
C GLN A 182 -0.74 -19.39 -10.21
N SER A 183 -0.52 -20.44 -11.00
CA SER A 183 -1.54 -20.94 -11.93
C SER A 183 -2.55 -21.83 -11.20
N LYS A 184 -3.84 -21.53 -11.35
CA LYS A 184 -4.94 -22.38 -10.90
C LYS A 184 -5.73 -22.89 -12.09
N THR A 185 -5.83 -24.21 -12.21
CA THR A 185 -6.65 -24.87 -13.23
C THR A 185 -8.13 -24.81 -12.82
N ARG A 186 -8.98 -24.44 -13.77
CA ARG A 186 -10.44 -24.33 -13.62
C ARG A 186 -11.12 -25.05 -14.78
N SER A 187 -12.38 -25.40 -14.56
CA SER A 187 -13.27 -25.91 -15.59
C SER A 187 -14.42 -24.94 -15.77
N TRP A 188 -14.78 -24.69 -17.03
CA TRP A 188 -15.85 -23.74 -17.39
C TRP A 188 -17.21 -24.21 -16.86
N ASP A 189 -17.38 -25.51 -16.66
CA ASP A 189 -18.61 -26.12 -16.12
C ASP A 189 -18.95 -25.64 -14.71
N PHE A 190 -17.96 -25.13 -13.95
CA PHE A 190 -18.13 -24.62 -12.59
C PHE A 190 -18.15 -23.09 -12.51
N ILE A 191 -18.14 -22.40 -13.65
CA ILE A 191 -18.20 -20.94 -13.71
C ILE A 191 -19.67 -20.52 -13.67
N PRO A 192 -20.07 -19.60 -12.76
CA PRO A 192 -21.44 -19.11 -12.70
C PRO A 192 -21.89 -18.52 -14.05
N PRO A 193 -23.15 -18.73 -14.48
CA PRO A 193 -23.63 -18.25 -15.79
C PRO A 193 -23.56 -16.73 -15.99
N SER A 194 -23.56 -15.97 -14.88
CA SER A 194 -23.39 -14.50 -14.87
C SER A 194 -22.00 -14.05 -15.29
N ILE A 195 -21.00 -14.94 -15.24
CA ILE A 195 -19.62 -14.66 -15.59
C ILE A 195 -19.39 -15.04 -17.06
N THR A 196 -19.06 -14.03 -17.86
CA THR A 196 -18.76 -14.20 -19.28
C THR A 196 -17.27 -14.27 -19.60
N LYS A 197 -16.40 -13.90 -18.65
CA LYS A 197 -14.94 -13.87 -18.80
C LYS A 197 -14.24 -14.65 -17.67
N PRO A 198 -13.11 -15.33 -17.95
CA PRO A 198 -12.28 -15.94 -16.91
C PRO A 198 -11.82 -14.91 -15.87
N TYR A 199 -11.96 -15.21 -14.59
CA TYR A 199 -11.52 -14.35 -13.49
C TYR A 199 -10.29 -14.90 -12.76
N ALA A 200 -9.43 -14.00 -12.29
CA ALA A 200 -8.36 -14.32 -11.36
C ALA A 200 -8.87 -14.39 -9.91
N THR A 201 -8.06 -14.92 -9.01
CA THR A 201 -8.39 -15.01 -7.58
C THR A 201 -7.33 -14.31 -6.74
N SER A 202 -7.76 -13.56 -5.74
CA SER A 202 -6.92 -12.96 -4.71
C SER A 202 -7.66 -13.06 -3.37
N ALA A 203 -7.07 -12.49 -2.32
CA ALA A 203 -7.74 -12.22 -1.05
C ALA A 203 -7.93 -10.71 -0.88
N ILE A 204 -8.91 -10.28 -0.09
CA ILE A 204 -9.14 -8.85 0.17
C ILE A 204 -7.88 -8.16 0.72
N CYS A 205 -7.14 -8.81 1.62
CA CYS A 205 -5.93 -8.22 2.17
C CYS A 205 -4.86 -7.97 1.08
N HIS A 206 -4.68 -8.94 0.20
CA HIS A 206 -3.74 -8.84 -0.91
C HIS A 206 -4.21 -7.82 -1.95
N LEU A 207 -5.52 -7.70 -2.20
CA LEU A 207 -6.01 -6.68 -3.12
C LEU A 207 -5.64 -5.28 -2.62
N VAL A 208 -5.86 -5.01 -1.33
CA VAL A 208 -5.50 -3.74 -0.70
C VAL A 208 -4.00 -3.47 -0.83
N GLU A 209 -3.16 -4.46 -0.50
CA GLU A 209 -1.70 -4.38 -0.64
C GLU A 209 -1.27 -4.07 -2.09
N LEU A 210 -1.85 -4.77 -3.07
CA LEU A 210 -1.57 -4.58 -4.50
C LEU A 210 -1.95 -3.19 -5.01
N MET A 211 -3.11 -2.68 -4.58
CA MET A 211 -3.58 -1.36 -4.97
C MET A 211 -2.68 -0.27 -4.39
N SER A 212 -2.31 -0.39 -3.11
CA SER A 212 -1.33 0.50 -2.48
C SER A 212 0.01 0.47 -3.19
N MET A 213 0.53 -0.72 -3.56
CA MET A 213 1.78 -0.83 -4.32
C MET A 213 1.72 -0.04 -5.64
N LEU A 214 0.64 -0.20 -6.41
CA LEU A 214 0.44 0.51 -7.68
C LEU A 214 0.21 2.02 -7.54
N GLY A 215 0.09 2.54 -6.31
CA GLY A 215 -0.20 3.94 -6.02
C GLY A 215 -1.68 4.31 -6.18
N LEU A 216 -2.59 3.33 -6.07
CA LEU A 216 -4.01 3.59 -5.90
C LEU A 216 -4.34 3.76 -4.43
N TYR A 217 -5.25 4.69 -4.15
CA TYR A 217 -5.84 4.89 -2.83
C TYR A 217 -7.35 4.74 -2.91
N TRP A 218 -7.98 4.39 -1.80
CA TRP A 218 -9.41 4.16 -1.77
C TRP A 218 -10.18 5.49 -1.85
N LYS A 219 -11.23 5.51 -2.66
CA LYS A 219 -12.25 6.59 -2.67
C LYS A 219 -13.50 6.14 -1.95
N THR A 220 -13.85 4.87 -2.10
CA THR A 220 -14.96 4.24 -1.41
C THR A 220 -14.53 2.86 -0.98
N PHE A 221 -14.76 2.56 0.30
CA PHE A 221 -14.53 1.23 0.86
C PHE A 221 -15.70 0.97 1.80
N ASP A 222 -16.75 0.35 1.26
CA ASP A 222 -17.94 -0.04 1.99
C ASP A 222 -18.02 -1.57 2.01
N GLN A 223 -17.76 -2.13 3.20
CA GLN A 223 -17.78 -3.58 3.43
C GLN A 223 -19.21 -4.15 3.50
N LEU A 224 -20.20 -3.34 3.88
CA LEU A 224 -21.58 -3.80 4.01
C LEU A 224 -22.19 -4.09 2.64
N ASN A 225 -21.98 -3.16 1.70
CA ASN A 225 -22.48 -3.30 0.32
C ASN A 225 -21.42 -3.86 -0.65
N TRP A 226 -20.19 -4.10 -0.17
CA TRP A 226 -19.02 -4.43 -0.98
C TRP A 226 -18.80 -3.47 -2.17
N ASN A 227 -19.10 -2.19 -1.94
CA ASN A 227 -18.83 -1.11 -2.88
C ASN A 227 -17.41 -0.59 -2.65
N LEU A 228 -16.49 -1.03 -3.50
CA LEU A 228 -15.07 -0.76 -3.44
C LEU A 228 -14.69 0.05 -4.68
N ARG A 229 -14.07 1.20 -4.46
CA ARG A 229 -13.53 2.06 -5.51
C ARG A 229 -12.18 2.60 -5.09
N ALA A 230 -11.15 2.31 -5.87
CA ALA A 230 -9.81 2.86 -5.69
C ALA A 230 -9.37 3.58 -6.96
N GLU A 231 -8.65 4.68 -6.80
CA GLU A 231 -8.14 5.50 -7.90
C GLU A 231 -6.76 6.03 -7.54
N GLY A 232 -5.88 6.15 -8.54
CA GLY A 232 -4.55 6.72 -8.34
C GLY A 232 -3.59 6.28 -9.43
N ASN A 233 -2.52 7.07 -9.65
CA ASN A 233 -1.46 6.78 -10.62
C ASN A 233 -1.94 6.38 -12.04
N GLY A 234 -3.08 6.93 -12.50
CA GLY A 234 -3.63 6.63 -13.83
C GLY A 234 -4.46 5.35 -13.92
N PHE A 235 -4.84 4.76 -12.78
CA PHE A 235 -5.64 3.55 -12.69
C PHE A 235 -6.93 3.76 -11.89
N ILE A 236 -7.91 2.91 -12.17
CA ILE A 236 -9.14 2.78 -11.39
C ILE A 236 -9.41 1.30 -11.11
N LEU A 237 -9.92 1.03 -9.92
CA LEU A 237 -10.50 -0.24 -9.55
C LEU A 237 -11.94 -0.02 -9.07
N THR A 238 -12.87 -0.79 -9.60
CA THR A 238 -14.28 -0.80 -9.18
C THR A 238 -14.73 -2.21 -8.83
N SER A 239 -15.62 -2.37 -7.85
CA SER A 239 -16.24 -3.65 -7.54
C SER A 239 -17.66 -3.77 -8.09
N GLN A 240 -18.06 -5.02 -8.29
CA GLN A 240 -19.42 -5.44 -8.51
C GLN A 240 -19.69 -6.74 -7.74
N HIS A 241 -20.88 -6.87 -7.17
CA HIS A 241 -21.29 -8.11 -6.52
C HIS A 241 -21.91 -9.05 -7.55
N VAL A 242 -21.33 -10.25 -7.73
CA VAL A 242 -21.84 -11.28 -8.63
C VAL A 242 -22.46 -12.40 -7.83
N HIS A 243 -23.76 -12.63 -8.04
CA HIS A 243 -24.50 -13.69 -7.37
C HIS A 243 -23.87 -15.07 -7.62
N GLY A 244 -23.69 -15.84 -6.55
CA GLY A 244 -23.07 -17.17 -6.58
C GLY A 244 -21.55 -17.19 -6.64
N LEU A 245 -20.88 -16.04 -6.83
CA LEU A 245 -19.42 -15.93 -6.80
C LEU A 245 -18.92 -15.07 -5.63
N GLY A 246 -19.50 -13.89 -5.44
CA GLY A 246 -19.08 -12.89 -4.45
C GLY A 246 -18.60 -11.60 -5.12
N VAL A 247 -17.63 -10.93 -4.50
CA VAL A 247 -17.11 -9.65 -4.98
C VAL A 247 -16.16 -9.86 -6.15
N VAL A 248 -16.48 -9.26 -7.29
CA VAL A 248 -15.61 -9.20 -8.47
C VAL A 248 -15.15 -7.75 -8.65
N VAL A 249 -13.86 -7.54 -8.83
CA VAL A 249 -13.29 -6.22 -9.11
C VAL A 249 -12.79 -6.14 -10.55
N VAL A 250 -12.88 -4.95 -11.13
CA VAL A 250 -12.40 -4.65 -12.48
C VAL A 250 -11.32 -3.60 -12.36
N PHE A 251 -10.14 -3.91 -12.92
CA PHE A 251 -9.01 -2.99 -12.97
C PHE A 251 -8.89 -2.36 -14.36
N ALA A 252 -8.80 -1.04 -14.44
CA ALA A 252 -8.70 -0.34 -15.71
C ALA A 252 -7.67 0.80 -15.67
N THR A 253 -7.05 1.04 -16.83
CA THR A 253 -6.14 2.17 -17.05
C THR A 253 -6.95 3.36 -17.55
N THR A 254 -6.96 4.45 -16.78
CA THR A 254 -7.70 5.69 -17.10
C THR A 254 -6.78 6.81 -17.57
N GLY A 255 -5.49 6.75 -17.24
CA GLY A 255 -4.52 7.79 -17.54
C GLY A 255 -3.09 7.27 -17.68
N LYS A 256 -2.13 8.19 -17.72
CA LYS A 256 -0.71 7.85 -17.70
C LYS A 256 -0.26 7.53 -16.28
N SER A 257 0.46 6.43 -16.10
CA SER A 257 1.13 6.06 -14.87
C SER A 257 2.57 6.57 -14.83
N ARG A 258 3.13 6.72 -13.63
CA ARG A 258 4.55 7.08 -13.43
C ARG A 258 5.12 6.36 -12.22
N PHE A 259 5.93 5.34 -12.46
CA PHE A 259 6.54 4.50 -11.42
C PHE A 259 7.94 4.99 -11.02
N GLN A 260 8.07 6.28 -10.72
CA GLN A 260 9.35 6.94 -10.35
C GLN A 260 9.31 7.39 -8.89
N GLU A 261 9.47 8.69 -8.60
CA GLU A 261 9.49 9.21 -7.22
C GLU A 261 8.21 8.93 -6.42
N ASN A 262 7.08 8.73 -7.10
CA ASN A 262 5.78 8.47 -6.46
C ASN A 262 5.50 6.98 -6.22
N ARG A 263 6.42 6.08 -6.60
CA ARG A 263 6.29 4.64 -6.34
C ARG A 263 6.35 4.38 -4.84
N VAL A 264 5.35 3.64 -4.34
CA VAL A 264 5.31 3.20 -2.96
C VAL A 264 6.48 2.26 -2.67
N ILE A 265 7.15 2.46 -1.53
CA ILE A 265 8.31 1.66 -1.13
C ILE A 265 7.90 0.18 -0.99
N PRO A 266 8.54 -0.77 -1.70
CA PRO A 266 8.24 -2.20 -1.61
C PRO A 266 8.79 -2.82 -0.32
N CYS A 267 8.17 -2.41 0.79
CA CYS A 267 8.48 -2.80 2.16
C CYS A 267 7.42 -3.78 2.70
N ALA A 268 7.74 -4.52 3.77
CA ALA A 268 6.79 -5.45 4.37
C ALA A 268 5.66 -4.73 5.13
N GLU A 269 5.99 -3.53 5.61
CA GLU A 269 5.19 -2.65 6.44
C GLU A 269 3.96 -2.10 5.68
N ILE A 270 3.91 -2.18 4.34
CA ILE A 270 2.69 -1.93 3.53
C ILE A 270 1.50 -2.76 4.06
N LYS A 271 1.74 -4.00 4.50
CA LYS A 271 0.70 -4.90 5.01
C LYS A 271 0.02 -4.39 6.28
N GLU A 272 0.58 -3.37 6.91
CA GLU A 272 0.08 -2.75 8.12
C GLU A 272 -0.45 -1.35 7.80
N LEU A 273 0.39 -0.55 7.13
CA LEU A 273 0.08 0.84 6.78
C LEU A 273 -1.20 0.97 5.96
N SER A 274 -1.44 0.06 5.01
CA SER A 274 -2.65 0.07 4.18
C SER A 274 -3.95 -0.20 4.96
N PHE A 275 -3.86 -0.66 6.21
CA PHE A 275 -4.98 -0.94 7.12
C PHE A 275 -4.99 0.00 8.33
N GLY A 276 -4.27 1.12 8.25
CA GLY A 276 -4.19 2.11 9.32
C GLY A 276 -3.36 1.70 10.52
N THR A 277 -2.62 0.58 10.46
CA THR A 277 -1.70 0.17 11.52
C THR A 277 -0.29 0.70 11.21
N VAL A 278 0.38 1.26 12.21
CA VAL A 278 1.72 1.85 12.07
C VAL A 278 2.72 1.06 12.90
N PRO A 279 3.63 0.32 12.25
CA PRO A 279 4.73 -0.34 12.96
C PRO A 279 5.55 0.69 13.73
N ASN A 280 5.89 0.40 14.98
CA ASN A 280 6.58 1.33 15.87
C ASN A 280 7.91 0.80 16.44
N ILE A 281 8.69 1.70 17.03
CA ILE A 281 10.04 1.40 17.53
C ILE A 281 10.06 0.35 18.66
N PHE A 282 8.94 0.09 19.35
CA PHE A 282 8.85 -0.82 20.49
C PHE A 282 8.39 -2.25 20.14
N GLU A 283 8.12 -2.55 18.86
CA GLU A 283 7.62 -3.86 18.43
C GLU A 283 8.71 -4.92 18.21
N ASN A 284 9.99 -4.53 18.19
CA ASN A 284 11.08 -5.45 17.89
C ASN A 284 11.23 -6.51 18.99
N GLU A 285 11.23 -7.80 18.62
CA GLU A 285 11.45 -8.92 19.56
C GLU A 285 12.71 -8.75 20.42
N LYS A 286 13.78 -8.18 19.86
CA LYS A 286 15.00 -7.91 20.62
C LYS A 286 14.76 -6.93 21.75
N TYR A 287 13.96 -5.89 21.52
CA TYR A 287 13.61 -4.89 22.52
C TYR A 287 12.67 -5.47 23.57
N LEU A 288 11.62 -6.18 23.15
CA LEU A 288 10.66 -6.80 24.08
C LEU A 288 11.33 -7.80 25.04
N ASN A 289 12.39 -8.49 24.58
CA ASN A 289 13.14 -9.44 25.42
C ASN A 289 14.20 -8.78 26.32
N GLN A 290 14.48 -7.48 26.21
CA GLN A 290 15.48 -6.80 27.05
C GLN A 290 15.01 -6.58 28.49
N SER A 291 13.71 -6.34 28.70
CA SER A 291 13.14 -6.06 30.01
C SER A 291 11.70 -6.56 30.09
N VAL A 292 11.29 -7.04 31.27
CA VAL A 292 9.91 -7.49 31.55
C VAL A 292 8.93 -6.32 31.53
N GLU A 293 9.41 -5.09 31.72
CA GLU A 293 8.59 -3.87 31.69
C GLU A 293 8.27 -3.41 30.25
N ASN A 294 9.00 -3.90 29.24
CA ASN A 294 8.80 -3.51 27.85
C ASN A 294 7.54 -4.17 27.30
N GLN A 295 6.66 -3.36 26.72
CA GLN A 295 5.39 -3.81 26.15
C GLN A 295 5.30 -3.45 24.67
N SER A 296 4.69 -4.33 23.88
CA SER A 296 4.29 -3.99 22.53
C SER A 296 3.20 -2.94 22.58
N LEU A 297 3.25 -1.99 21.64
CA LEU A 297 2.24 -0.96 21.46
C LEU A 297 1.61 -1.15 20.09
N ASP A 298 0.30 -0.95 20.01
CA ASP A 298 -0.43 -0.98 18.74
C ASP A 298 -0.81 0.44 18.37
N LEU A 299 -0.18 0.98 17.32
CA LEU A 299 -0.54 2.30 16.79
C LEU A 299 -1.52 2.12 15.64
N VAL A 300 -2.81 2.39 15.88
CA VAL A 300 -3.87 2.21 14.88
C VAL A 300 -4.63 3.52 14.68
N PHE A 301 -4.58 4.04 13.46
CA PHE A 301 -5.23 5.29 13.05
C PHE A 301 -6.31 5.04 11.98
N GLY A 302 -6.85 3.81 11.94
CA GLY A 302 -7.80 3.31 10.95
C GLY A 302 -9.17 3.99 10.96
N SER A 303 -9.60 4.43 12.14
CA SER A 303 -10.87 5.06 12.41
C SER A 303 -10.77 5.93 13.67
N LEU A 304 -11.75 6.80 13.90
CA LEU A 304 -11.78 7.63 15.12
C LEU A 304 -11.80 6.77 16.41
N GLU A 305 -12.43 5.59 16.36
CA GLU A 305 -12.44 4.65 17.49
C GLU A 305 -11.05 4.05 17.73
N ASP A 306 -10.38 3.62 16.66
CA ASP A 306 -9.00 3.11 16.73
C ASP A 306 -8.03 4.18 17.24
N GLU A 307 -8.19 5.43 16.80
CA GLU A 307 -7.39 6.57 17.24
C GLU A 307 -7.54 6.80 18.75
N ILE A 308 -8.78 6.74 19.28
CA ILE A 308 -9.05 6.88 20.71
C ILE A 308 -8.40 5.74 21.51
N ASN A 309 -8.58 4.50 21.05
CA ASN A 309 -7.98 3.32 21.69
C ASN A 309 -6.45 3.40 21.70
N THR A 310 -5.86 3.87 20.59
CA THR A 310 -4.42 4.11 20.48
C THR A 310 -3.96 5.15 21.50
N LEU A 311 -4.62 6.31 21.58
CA LEU A 311 -4.27 7.36 22.54
C LEU A 311 -4.43 6.89 24.00
N GLU A 312 -5.46 6.12 24.30
CA GLU A 312 -5.65 5.51 25.62
C GLU A 312 -4.51 4.53 25.95
N SER A 313 -4.13 3.67 25.00
CA SER A 313 -3.02 2.71 25.18
C SER A 313 -1.66 3.40 25.39
N LEU A 314 -1.46 4.58 24.78
CA LEU A 314 -0.28 5.41 25.00
C LEU A 314 -0.25 6.06 26.39
N GLY A 315 -1.41 6.13 27.07
CA GLY A 315 -1.57 6.73 28.40
C GLY A 315 -2.25 8.11 28.40
N CYS A 316 -2.90 8.52 27.31
CA CYS A 316 -3.63 9.79 27.28
C CYS A 316 -4.89 9.75 28.16
N GLN A 317 -5.13 10.83 28.90
CA GLN A 317 -6.29 10.93 29.79
C GLN A 317 -7.60 11.16 29.02
N ALA A 318 -8.74 10.79 29.63
CA ALA A 318 -10.08 10.98 29.07
C ALA A 318 -10.38 12.43 28.63
N ALA A 319 -9.81 13.43 29.32
CA ALA A 319 -9.93 14.83 28.92
C ALA A 319 -9.25 15.11 27.56
N THR A 320 -8.08 14.52 27.32
CA THR A 320 -7.36 14.59 26.05
C THR A 320 -8.13 13.87 24.95
N LEU A 321 -8.63 12.66 25.22
CA LEU A 321 -9.44 11.88 24.28
C LEU A 321 -10.69 12.64 23.82
N LYS A 322 -11.40 13.29 24.75
CA LYS A 322 -12.58 14.11 24.42
C LYS A 322 -12.24 15.33 23.56
N ARG A 323 -11.04 15.89 23.72
CA ARG A 323 -10.59 17.05 22.93
C ARG A 323 -10.13 16.63 21.53
N TRP A 324 -9.49 15.47 21.39
CA TRP A 324 -9.06 14.89 20.10
C TRP A 324 -10.21 14.83 19.07
N GLN A 325 -11.40 14.44 19.53
CA GLN A 325 -12.60 14.33 18.69
C GLN A 325 -13.07 15.65 18.07
N LYS A 326 -12.61 16.81 18.59
CA LYS A 326 -13.03 18.12 18.09
C LYS A 326 -12.13 18.60 16.95
N ASP A 327 -10.87 18.84 17.27
CA ASP A 327 -9.84 19.27 16.33
C ASP A 327 -8.48 18.82 16.86
N HIS A 328 -7.65 18.34 15.95
CA HIS A 328 -6.31 17.82 16.21
C HIS A 328 -5.36 18.15 15.05
N LYS A 329 -5.66 19.20 14.27
CA LYS A 329 -4.95 19.53 13.03
C LYS A 329 -4.36 20.94 13.07
N HIS A 330 -3.07 21.07 12.74
CA HIS A 330 -2.43 22.35 12.43
C HIS A 330 -1.81 22.29 11.00
N ILE A 331 -0.54 22.66 10.83
CA ILE A 331 0.24 22.48 9.58
C ILE A 331 0.18 21.02 9.08
N PHE A 332 0.19 20.08 10.01
CA PHE A 332 -0.10 18.66 9.82
C PHE A 332 -0.87 18.16 11.06
N SER A 333 -1.42 16.96 11.01
CA SER A 333 -2.17 16.39 12.14
C SER A 333 -1.23 15.91 13.25
N VAL A 334 -1.71 15.97 14.50
CA VAL A 334 -1.05 15.35 15.66
C VAL A 334 -0.91 13.82 15.46
N ALA A 335 -1.76 13.18 14.65
CA ALA A 335 -1.56 11.78 14.27
C ALA A 335 -0.23 11.58 13.54
N PHE A 336 0.11 12.47 12.60
CA PHE A 336 1.41 12.43 11.92
C PHE A 336 2.57 12.73 12.88
N GLU A 337 2.37 13.57 13.92
CA GLU A 337 3.39 13.77 14.97
C GLU A 337 3.72 12.45 15.66
N ILE A 338 2.70 11.72 16.12
CA ILE A 338 2.87 10.42 16.78
C ILE A 338 3.57 9.43 15.84
N VAL A 339 3.13 9.36 14.58
CA VAL A 339 3.74 8.50 13.56
C VAL A 339 5.21 8.87 13.32
N GLY A 340 5.56 10.15 13.22
CA GLY A 340 6.96 10.55 13.03
C GLY A 340 7.82 10.32 14.28
N MET A 341 7.24 10.47 15.48
CA MET A 341 7.94 10.28 16.75
C MET A 341 8.19 8.80 17.07
N LEU A 342 7.21 7.92 16.85
CA LEU A 342 7.27 6.51 17.25
C LEU A 342 7.32 5.51 16.09
N GLY A 343 6.89 5.88 14.89
CA GLY A 343 6.80 4.98 13.75
C GLY A 343 8.16 4.47 13.29
N GLN A 344 8.25 3.20 12.92
CA GLN A 344 9.46 2.58 12.40
C GLN A 344 9.92 3.26 11.10
N VAL A 345 11.23 3.22 10.83
CA VAL A 345 11.77 3.70 9.56
C VAL A 345 11.47 2.66 8.47
N VAL A 346 10.60 3.02 7.54
CA VAL A 346 10.12 2.13 6.46
C VAL A 346 11.05 2.18 5.24
N ARG A 347 11.80 3.27 5.09
CA ARG A 347 12.74 3.47 3.99
C ARG A 347 13.74 2.31 3.87
N ILE A 348 13.91 1.80 2.65
CA ILE A 348 14.93 0.79 2.32
C ILE A 348 16.28 1.47 2.03
N ARG A 349 17.34 1.00 2.70
CA ARG A 349 18.74 1.44 2.46
C ARG A 349 19.13 1.22 1.00
N GLY A 350 19.82 2.19 0.41
CA GLY A 350 20.20 2.18 -1.01
C GLY A 350 19.09 2.49 -2.01
N SER A 351 17.85 2.73 -1.55
CA SER A 351 16.73 3.11 -2.42
C SER A 351 16.38 4.60 -2.31
N SER A 352 15.85 5.14 -3.40
CA SER A 352 15.42 6.53 -3.55
C SER A 352 13.94 6.74 -3.27
N PHE A 353 13.14 5.68 -3.14
CA PHE A 353 11.71 5.75 -2.86
C PHE A 353 11.41 6.30 -1.45
N ARG A 354 10.29 7.02 -1.35
CA ARG A 354 9.83 7.67 -0.12
C ARG A 354 8.33 7.52 0.14
N MET A 355 7.55 7.18 -0.89
CA MET A 355 6.10 7.10 -0.75
C MET A 355 5.69 5.88 0.07
N ILE A 356 4.78 6.08 1.01
CA ILE A 356 4.12 5.02 1.77
C ILE A 356 2.60 5.23 1.76
N PRO A 357 1.79 4.19 1.97
CA PRO A 357 0.35 4.36 2.19
C PRO A 357 0.12 5.24 3.42
N ASN A 358 -0.89 6.11 3.38
CA ASN A 358 -1.27 6.92 4.54
C ASN A 358 -2.04 6.05 5.55
N PRO A 359 -1.50 5.82 6.75
CA PRO A 359 -2.19 5.03 7.75
C PRO A 359 -3.26 5.82 8.52
N THR A 360 -3.42 7.12 8.24
CA THR A 360 -4.31 8.03 8.98
C THR A 360 -5.47 8.52 8.13
N SER A 361 -6.56 8.94 8.78
CA SER A 361 -7.71 9.57 8.11
C SER A 361 -7.43 11.03 7.71
N ASP A 362 -6.24 11.53 8.06
CA ASP A 362 -5.84 12.90 7.93
C ASP A 362 -5.09 13.20 6.65
N GLN A 363 -5.26 14.44 6.17
CA GLN A 363 -4.66 14.84 4.93
C GLN A 363 -3.20 15.25 5.07
N TRP A 364 -2.30 14.58 4.34
CA TRP A 364 -0.91 15.01 4.18
C TRP A 364 -0.76 16.15 3.16
N SER A 365 -1.06 17.37 3.59
CA SER A 365 -1.07 18.57 2.72
C SER A 365 0.32 19.19 2.48
N LYS A 366 1.37 18.38 2.31
CA LYS A 366 2.75 18.88 2.10
C LYS A 366 2.95 19.59 0.77
N LYS A 367 2.18 19.26 -0.28
CA LYS A 367 2.26 19.89 -1.62
C LYS A 367 0.90 20.45 -2.07
N VAL A 368 0.84 21.72 -2.46
CA VAL A 368 -0.32 22.34 -3.14
C VAL A 368 0.09 22.73 -4.56
N GLY A 369 -0.36 21.95 -5.55
CA GLY A 369 0.08 22.09 -6.93
C GLY A 369 1.57 21.80 -7.08
N HIS A 370 2.31 22.72 -7.71
CA HIS A 370 3.76 22.61 -7.89
C HIS A 370 4.58 23.16 -6.70
N LYS A 371 3.95 23.79 -5.71
CA LYS A 371 4.65 24.40 -4.56
C LYS A 371 4.42 23.57 -3.30
N ALA A 372 5.47 23.41 -2.49
CA ALA A 372 5.33 22.86 -1.15
C ALA A 372 4.45 23.80 -0.31
N SER A 373 3.42 23.23 0.33
CA SER A 373 2.60 23.96 1.30
C SER A 373 3.47 24.38 2.47
N TRP A 374 4.28 23.47 2.97
CA TRP A 374 5.22 23.65 4.07
C TRP A 374 6.44 22.76 3.82
N LYS A 375 7.60 23.11 4.39
CA LYS A 375 8.87 22.39 4.21
C LYS A 375 9.42 21.85 5.52
N VAL A 376 9.80 20.58 5.52
CA VAL A 376 10.43 19.94 6.68
C VAL A 376 11.84 20.49 6.90
N THR A 377 12.55 20.85 5.83
CA THR A 377 13.88 21.46 5.93
C THR A 377 13.82 22.81 6.66
N ARG A 378 12.77 23.61 6.41
CA ARG A 378 12.57 24.87 7.12
C ARG A 378 12.24 24.67 8.59
N LEU A 379 11.42 23.66 8.92
CA LEU A 379 11.19 23.26 10.30
C LEU A 379 12.53 22.87 10.95
N MET A 380 13.34 22.05 10.29
CA MET A 380 14.63 21.63 10.84
C MET A 380 15.61 22.80 11.03
N GLU A 381 15.66 23.77 10.12
CA GLU A 381 16.46 25.00 10.30
C GLU A 381 16.09 25.75 11.58
N VAL A 382 14.78 25.96 11.83
CA VAL A 382 14.29 26.65 13.02
C VAL A 382 14.59 25.83 14.28
N PHE A 383 14.34 24.52 14.23
CA PHE A 383 14.67 23.58 15.30
C PHE A 383 16.16 23.69 15.69
N GLN A 384 17.06 23.65 14.71
CA GLN A 384 18.50 23.74 14.94
C GLN A 384 18.94 25.09 15.50
N SER A 385 18.32 26.19 15.04
CA SER A 385 18.54 27.52 15.64
C SER A 385 18.18 27.52 17.13
N LYS A 386 17.04 26.92 17.51
CA LYS A 386 16.63 26.84 18.92
C LYS A 386 17.53 25.93 19.75
N LEU A 387 18.06 24.85 19.18
CA LEU A 387 19.04 24.02 19.88
C LEU A 387 20.33 24.80 20.13
N LEU A 388 20.79 25.59 19.15
CA LEU A 388 21.98 26.42 19.29
C LEU A 388 21.82 27.46 20.41
N ASP A 389 20.64 28.09 20.52
CA ASP A 389 20.32 29.01 21.63
C ASP A 389 20.48 28.29 22.99
N ILE A 390 19.91 27.09 23.15
CA ILE A 390 20.01 26.30 24.39
C ILE A 390 21.46 25.91 24.70
N ILE A 391 22.21 25.48 23.68
CA ILE A 391 23.62 25.07 23.83
C ILE A 391 24.46 26.26 24.32
N ASN A 392 24.25 27.44 23.73
CA ASN A 392 25.00 28.65 24.07
C ASN A 392 24.61 29.19 25.45
N ASP A 393 23.32 29.27 25.76
CA ASP A 393 22.80 29.78 27.02
C ASP A 393 23.28 28.94 28.22
N ARG A 394 23.31 27.62 28.07
CA ARG A 394 23.68 26.68 29.14
C ARG A 394 25.12 26.18 29.06
N LYS A 395 25.88 26.55 28.04
CA LYS A 395 27.27 26.09 27.77
C LYS A 395 27.40 24.56 27.85
N LEU A 396 26.49 23.85 27.17
CA LEU A 396 26.44 22.39 27.22
C LEU A 396 27.72 21.76 26.64
N PRO A 397 28.27 20.69 27.24
CA PRO A 397 29.45 20.03 26.73
C PRO A 397 29.17 19.35 25.38
N GLY A 398 30.20 19.19 24.54
CA GLY A 398 30.04 18.55 23.22
C GLY A 398 29.54 17.09 23.27
N THR A 399 29.72 16.40 24.40
CA THR A 399 29.21 15.05 24.65
C THR A 399 27.72 15.03 24.99
N HIS A 400 27.10 16.18 25.27
CA HIS A 400 25.69 16.28 25.60
C HIS A 400 24.81 15.90 24.39
N ARG A 401 23.70 15.21 24.62
CA ARG A 401 22.85 14.68 23.53
C ARG A 401 22.36 15.76 22.57
N ILE A 402 21.97 16.93 23.10
CA ILE A 402 21.55 18.09 22.28
C ILE A 402 22.67 18.54 21.34
N CYS A 403 23.93 18.58 21.81
CA CYS A 403 25.08 18.92 20.99
C CYS A 403 25.34 17.87 19.91
N ILE A 404 25.16 16.58 20.23
CA ILE A 404 25.28 15.47 19.26
C ILE A 404 24.24 15.61 18.14
N ILE A 405 22.98 15.86 18.48
CA ILE A 405 21.89 16.08 17.51
C ILE A 405 22.22 17.27 16.59
N HIS A 406 22.68 18.38 17.18
CA HIS A 406 23.07 19.57 16.43
C HIS A 406 24.22 19.28 15.46
N ALA A 407 25.31 18.68 15.96
CA ALA A 407 26.47 18.32 15.16
C ALA A 407 26.15 17.31 14.06
N GLN A 408 25.25 16.35 14.31
CA GLN A 408 24.80 15.39 13.32
C GLN A 408 24.05 16.07 12.17
N TRP A 409 23.14 17.00 12.47
CA TRP A 409 22.41 17.72 11.42
C TRP A 409 23.29 18.68 10.61
N LEU A 410 24.30 19.32 11.23
CA LEU A 410 25.28 20.13 10.49
C LEU A 410 25.98 19.31 9.40
N LYS A 411 26.40 18.08 9.71
CA LYS A 411 27.00 17.15 8.74
C LYS A 411 26.04 16.77 7.60
N ILE A 412 24.74 16.67 7.88
CA ILE A 412 23.71 16.40 6.85
C ILE A 412 23.53 17.63 5.96
N THR A 413 23.53 18.83 6.55
CA THR A 413 23.35 20.09 5.82
C THR A 413 24.48 20.34 4.82
N GLU A 414 25.70 19.90 5.14
CA GLU A 414 26.85 19.94 4.21
C GLU A 414 26.65 19.14 2.92
N LEU A 415 25.71 18.18 2.90
CA LEU A 415 25.39 17.34 1.74
C LEU A 415 24.32 17.95 0.81
N ASP A 416 23.97 19.22 1.02
CA ASP A 416 22.90 19.96 0.33
C ASP A 416 21.52 19.31 0.46
N CYS A 417 20.82 19.68 1.52
CA CYS A 417 19.42 19.30 1.75
C CYS A 417 18.42 20.40 1.35
N THR A 418 18.80 21.39 0.53
CA THR A 418 17.95 22.56 0.25
C THR A 418 16.66 22.19 -0.50
N ASN A 419 16.75 21.25 -1.45
CA ASN A 419 15.61 20.74 -2.19
C ASN A 419 15.07 19.43 -1.59
N GLU A 420 14.13 19.54 -0.65
CA GLU A 420 13.49 18.38 0.00
C GLU A 420 12.75 17.44 -0.96
N ALA A 421 12.37 17.89 -2.17
CA ALA A 421 11.68 17.05 -3.15
C ALA A 421 12.65 16.12 -3.89
N GLU A 422 13.92 16.52 -4.02
CA GLU A 422 14.94 15.82 -4.81
C GLU A 422 16.20 15.53 -4.00
N LEU A 423 16.02 15.16 -2.73
CA LEU A 423 17.13 14.74 -1.86
C LEU A 423 17.96 13.66 -2.55
N SER A 424 19.29 13.86 -2.56
CA SER A 424 20.23 12.87 -3.06
C SER A 424 20.19 11.61 -2.20
N LEU A 425 20.72 10.51 -2.74
CA LEU A 425 20.78 9.26 -2.00
C LEU A 425 21.67 9.39 -0.75
N GLU A 426 22.77 10.12 -0.86
CA GLU A 426 23.72 10.35 0.23
C GLU A 426 23.06 11.10 1.39
N VAL A 427 22.25 12.12 1.10
CA VAL A 427 21.49 12.86 2.11
C VAL A 427 20.47 11.93 2.78
N LYS A 428 19.74 11.13 1.99
CA LYS A 428 18.76 10.17 2.54
C LYS A 428 19.42 9.14 3.46
N GLU A 429 20.59 8.63 3.10
CA GLU A 429 21.36 7.71 3.96
C GLU A 429 21.82 8.38 5.26
N ALA A 430 22.31 9.62 5.18
CA ALA A 430 22.74 10.37 6.36
C ALA A 430 21.57 10.71 7.32
N ILE A 431 20.38 11.04 6.77
CA ILE A 431 19.16 11.24 7.56
C ILE A 431 18.70 9.92 8.19
N HIS A 432 18.79 8.80 7.47
CA HIS A 432 18.44 7.49 8.01
C HIS A 432 19.40 7.09 9.13
N ASP A 433 20.71 7.34 9.01
CA ASP A 433 21.65 7.14 10.13
C ASP A 433 21.28 8.00 11.35
N ALA A 434 20.78 9.22 11.15
CA ALA A 434 20.29 10.06 12.24
C ALA A 434 19.05 9.50 12.93
N LEU A 435 18.14 8.90 12.16
CA LEU A 435 16.97 8.20 12.71
C LEU A 435 17.37 6.96 13.49
N ASP A 436 18.30 6.15 12.97
CA ASP A 436 18.76 4.93 13.64
C ASP A 436 19.46 5.27 14.95
N ASN A 437 20.41 6.21 14.94
CA ASN A 437 21.12 6.68 16.14
C ASN A 437 20.19 7.33 17.18
N THR A 438 19.06 7.90 16.74
CA THR A 438 18.07 8.47 17.64
C THR A 438 17.13 7.42 18.19
N THR A 439 16.76 6.43 17.37
CA THR A 439 15.95 5.29 17.79
C THR A 439 16.72 4.42 18.78
N GLU A 440 17.99 4.11 18.54
CA GLU A 440 18.84 3.36 19.48
C GLU A 440 18.93 4.07 20.83
N PHE A 441 19.21 5.36 20.84
CA PHE A 441 19.22 6.17 22.07
C PHE A 441 17.90 6.12 22.83
N LEU A 442 16.76 6.21 22.13
CA LEU A 442 15.45 6.13 22.77
C LEU A 442 15.22 4.72 23.34
N LEU A 443 15.55 3.66 22.61
CA LEU A 443 15.35 2.29 23.07
C LEU A 443 16.22 1.91 24.28
N ASP A 444 17.33 2.62 24.52
CA ASP A 444 18.15 2.48 25.73
C ASP A 444 17.49 3.10 26.99
N LEU A 445 16.46 3.92 26.83
CA LEU A 445 15.71 4.54 27.93
C LEU A 445 14.51 3.68 28.33
N ARG A 446 13.96 3.93 29.53
CA ARG A 446 12.73 3.24 29.95
C ARG A 446 11.56 3.68 29.07
N GLN A 447 10.78 2.70 28.60
CA GLN A 447 9.61 2.96 27.76
C GLN A 447 8.65 3.99 28.38
N LEU A 448 8.40 3.86 29.69
CA LEU A 448 7.50 4.74 30.43
C LEU A 448 7.96 6.21 30.39
N ASP A 449 9.26 6.48 30.44
CA ASP A 449 9.78 7.85 30.40
C ASP A 449 9.49 8.49 29.04
N ILE A 450 9.66 7.73 27.94
CA ILE A 450 9.37 8.20 26.58
C ILE A 450 7.89 8.45 26.39
N LEU A 451 7.05 7.48 26.76
CA LEU A 451 5.59 7.60 26.65
C LEU A 451 5.07 8.77 27.50
N SER A 452 5.62 8.98 28.69
CA SER A 452 5.23 10.12 29.54
C SER A 452 5.52 11.49 28.91
N VAL A 453 6.61 11.60 28.15
CA VAL A 453 6.97 12.84 27.44
C VAL A 453 6.08 13.01 26.21
N LEU A 454 5.82 11.93 25.47
CA LEU A 454 4.91 11.93 24.33
C LEU A 454 3.48 12.32 24.73
N VAL A 455 2.93 11.69 25.77
CA VAL A 455 1.57 11.97 26.26
C VAL A 455 1.44 13.42 26.74
N ALA A 456 2.44 13.94 27.46
CA ALA A 456 2.46 15.34 27.87
C ALA A 456 2.49 16.28 26.65
N HIS A 457 3.26 15.95 25.61
CA HIS A 457 3.32 16.70 24.37
C HIS A 457 1.96 16.71 23.65
N VAL A 458 1.42 15.53 23.37
CA VAL A 458 0.12 15.34 22.69
C VAL A 458 -1.00 16.06 23.45
N THR A 459 -1.07 15.87 24.78
CA THR A 459 -2.06 16.55 25.64
C THR A 459 -1.96 18.06 25.52
N LYS A 460 -0.75 18.62 25.53
CA LYS A 460 -0.56 20.07 25.46
C LYS A 460 -0.89 20.64 24.08
N VAL A 461 -0.51 19.95 23.00
CA VAL A 461 -0.86 20.36 21.64
C VAL A 461 -2.38 20.38 21.47
N ILE A 462 -3.05 19.29 21.84
CA ILE A 462 -4.51 19.17 21.74
C ILE A 462 -5.22 20.22 22.60
N GLU A 463 -4.73 20.50 23.81
CA GLU A 463 -5.27 21.58 24.66
C GLU A 463 -5.34 22.93 23.98
N ILE A 464 -4.32 23.24 23.18
CA ILE A 464 -4.20 24.51 22.47
C ILE A 464 -5.08 24.50 21.21
N LEU A 465 -5.16 23.37 20.52
CA LEU A 465 -5.99 23.21 19.31
C LEU A 465 -7.51 23.30 19.58
N VAL A 466 -7.95 23.09 20.83
CA VAL A 466 -9.36 23.29 21.22
C VAL A 466 -9.85 24.70 20.93
N ASP A 467 -8.98 25.71 20.99
CA ASP A 467 -9.31 27.08 20.60
C ASP A 467 -9.10 27.26 19.08
N PRO A 468 -10.16 27.48 18.28
CA PRO A 468 -10.03 27.72 16.84
C PRO A 468 -9.22 28.98 16.50
N GLN A 469 -9.10 29.92 17.44
CA GLN A 469 -8.27 31.12 17.30
C GLN A 469 -6.85 30.92 17.83
N SER A 470 -6.50 29.71 18.26
CA SER A 470 -5.17 29.43 18.77
C SER A 470 -4.10 29.75 17.73
N PRO A 471 -2.88 30.10 18.17
CA PRO A 471 -1.76 30.31 17.26
C PRO A 471 -1.44 29.09 16.39
N LEU A 472 -1.87 27.87 16.76
CA LEU A 472 -1.66 26.67 15.98
C LEU A 472 -2.68 26.52 14.83
N ASN A 473 -3.92 26.98 15.05
CA ASN A 473 -4.99 26.97 14.05
C ASN A 473 -4.93 28.17 13.11
N THR A 474 -4.50 29.32 13.63
CA THR A 474 -4.43 30.60 12.90
C THR A 474 -3.10 30.84 12.20
N ILE A 475 -2.29 29.81 11.94
CA ILE A 475 -1.05 29.97 11.16
C ILE A 475 -1.40 30.21 9.68
N VAL A 476 -1.87 31.40 9.37
CA VAL A 476 -2.25 31.85 8.03
C VAL A 476 -1.07 32.60 7.40
N LEU A 477 -0.69 32.16 6.20
CA LEU A 477 -0.11 32.93 5.09
C LEU A 477 1.42 33.07 4.89
N ALA A 478 2.30 33.12 5.90
CA ALA A 478 3.76 33.14 5.66
C ALA A 478 4.60 32.65 6.86
N ASN A 479 5.74 31.98 6.62
CA ASN A 479 6.66 31.48 7.65
C ASN A 479 6.02 30.57 8.72
N LYS A 480 5.00 29.79 8.32
CA LYS A 480 4.24 28.93 9.24
C LYS A 480 5.11 27.93 9.98
N GLU A 481 6.16 27.44 9.35
CA GLU A 481 7.15 26.56 9.94
C GLU A 481 7.88 27.21 11.11
N ASN A 482 8.26 28.48 10.97
CA ASN A 482 8.89 29.25 12.05
C ASN A 482 7.92 29.40 13.21
N ALA A 483 6.69 29.88 12.92
CA ALA A 483 5.67 30.10 13.93
C ALA A 483 5.36 28.82 14.73
N LEU A 484 5.24 27.68 14.05
CA LEU A 484 4.99 26.39 14.70
C LEU A 484 6.10 26.03 15.68
N LEU A 485 7.35 25.98 15.24
CA LEU A 485 8.45 25.56 16.11
C LEU A 485 8.82 26.60 17.16
N ASP A 486 8.73 27.89 16.86
CA ASP A 486 8.87 28.95 17.85
C ASP A 486 7.86 28.76 18.98
N TYR A 487 6.61 28.43 18.63
CA TYR A 487 5.57 28.14 19.61
C TYR A 487 5.84 26.84 20.39
N TYR A 488 6.32 25.79 19.71
CA TYR A 488 6.66 24.53 20.37
C TYR A 488 7.77 24.73 21.39
N PHE A 489 8.83 25.46 21.07
CA PHE A 489 9.93 25.71 21.99
C PHE A 489 9.59 26.69 23.12
N SER A 490 8.75 27.70 22.85
CA SER A 490 8.43 28.75 23.83
C SER A 490 7.25 28.41 24.76
N LYS A 491 6.30 27.59 24.31
CA LYS A 491 5.06 27.29 25.04
C LYS A 491 4.86 25.81 25.33
N ILE A 492 5.10 24.92 24.37
CA ILE A 492 4.82 23.49 24.57
C ILE A 492 5.94 22.81 25.35
N ARG A 493 7.19 22.96 24.91
CA ARG A 493 8.37 22.35 25.52
C ARG A 493 8.48 22.64 27.04
N PRO A 494 8.37 23.90 27.53
CA PRO A 494 8.47 24.16 28.96
C PRO A 494 7.39 23.43 29.75
N GLU A 495 6.16 23.39 29.24
CA GLU A 495 5.02 22.72 29.86
C GLU A 495 5.16 21.19 29.85
N VAL A 496 5.82 20.61 28.84
CA VAL A 496 6.13 19.17 28.77
C VAL A 496 7.24 18.79 29.76
N ILE A 497 8.26 19.64 29.90
CA ILE A 497 9.37 19.45 30.85
C ILE A 497 8.87 19.59 32.29
N ASP A 498 8.10 20.65 32.56
CA ASP A 498 7.53 20.96 33.88
C ASP A 498 6.18 20.28 34.12
N TYR A 499 5.80 19.30 33.28
CA TYR A 499 4.48 18.69 33.33
C TYR A 499 4.19 18.12 34.73
N LYS A 500 3.22 18.73 35.42
CA LYS A 500 2.72 18.31 36.73
C LYS A 500 1.33 17.72 36.54
N GLU A 501 1.22 16.41 36.57
CA GLU A 501 -0.10 15.77 36.50
C GLU A 501 -0.82 15.85 37.85
N LYS A 502 -2.16 16.05 37.81
CA LYS A 502 -3.01 16.11 38.99
C LYS A 502 -3.23 14.69 39.54
N LYS A 503 -3.13 14.54 40.88
CA LYS A 503 -3.26 13.29 41.67
C LYS A 503 -4.09 12.17 40.99
N GLY A 504 -3.45 11.03 40.70
CA GLY A 504 -4.14 9.79 40.35
C GLY A 504 -3.42 8.78 39.45
N THR A 505 -2.25 9.09 38.87
CA THR A 505 -1.58 8.25 37.86
C THR A 505 -0.20 7.71 38.31
N PRO A 506 0.32 6.64 37.67
CA PRO A 506 1.59 5.99 38.02
C PRO A 506 2.85 6.70 37.47
N VAL A 507 2.71 7.89 36.88
CA VAL A 507 3.81 8.59 36.19
C VAL A 507 4.56 9.50 37.19
N PRO A 508 5.90 9.39 37.32
CA PRO A 508 6.67 10.22 38.25
C PRO A 508 6.60 11.72 37.89
N VAL A 509 6.21 12.55 38.85
CA VAL A 509 6.35 14.01 38.74
C VAL A 509 7.84 14.36 38.80
N PRO A 510 8.39 15.14 37.86
CA PRO A 510 9.79 15.53 37.92
C PRO A 510 10.04 16.42 39.15
N THR A 511 10.74 15.88 40.13
CA THR A 511 11.01 16.50 41.43
C THR A 511 12.37 17.16 41.50
N ASN A 512 13.31 16.80 40.62
CA ASN A 512 14.67 17.34 40.59
C ASN A 512 15.09 17.84 39.20
N ALA A 513 16.18 18.61 39.15
CA ALA A 513 16.68 19.24 37.92
C ALA A 513 17.13 18.22 36.86
N LYS A 514 17.62 17.05 37.28
CA LYS A 514 18.07 15.98 36.38
C LYS A 514 16.91 15.35 35.62
N GLU A 515 15.80 15.05 36.30
CA GLU A 515 14.59 14.52 35.66
C GLU A 515 14.02 15.49 34.62
N LYS A 516 14.10 16.79 34.86
CA LYS A 516 13.69 17.81 33.88
C LYS A 516 14.61 17.84 32.66
N GLU A 517 15.91 17.72 32.88
CA GLU A 517 16.91 17.62 31.80
C GLU A 517 16.68 16.36 30.95
N ASP A 518 16.45 15.20 31.58
CA ASP A 518 16.16 13.95 30.89
C ASP A 518 14.88 14.06 30.02
N ARG A 519 13.80 14.65 30.56
CA ARG A 519 12.56 14.92 29.81
C ARG A 519 12.79 15.85 28.62
N GLU A 520 13.61 16.90 28.79
CA GLU A 520 13.96 17.82 27.70
C GLU A 520 14.73 17.10 26.59
N ILE A 521 15.70 16.26 26.95
CA ILE A 521 16.49 15.46 26.00
C ILE A 521 15.59 14.50 25.22
N ILE A 522 14.66 13.81 25.90
CA ILE A 522 13.68 12.92 25.26
C ILE A 522 12.81 13.70 24.29
N TRP A 523 12.23 14.84 24.71
CA TRP A 523 11.36 15.64 23.85
C TRP A 523 12.10 16.15 22.61
N ILE A 524 13.31 16.68 22.78
CA ILE A 524 14.15 17.13 21.65
C ILE A 524 14.47 15.97 20.70
N SER A 525 14.76 14.79 21.24
CA SER A 525 15.05 13.59 20.44
C SER A 525 13.83 13.13 19.64
N LEU A 526 12.63 13.15 20.23
CA LEU A 526 11.38 12.81 19.54
C LEU A 526 11.06 13.80 18.41
N ILE A 527 11.20 15.11 18.65
CA ILE A 527 10.98 16.14 17.62
C ILE A 527 12.02 16.01 16.49
N TYR A 528 13.29 15.84 16.83
CA TYR A 528 14.35 15.62 15.83
C TYR A 528 14.04 14.40 14.96
N ARG A 529 13.67 13.29 15.61
CA ARG A 529 13.29 12.05 14.93
C ARG A 529 12.11 12.26 14.00
N MET A 530 11.04 12.90 14.47
CA MET A 530 9.84 13.20 13.68
C MET A 530 10.20 13.99 12.42
N LEU A 531 11.02 15.04 12.54
CA LEU A 531 11.43 15.84 11.39
C LEU A 531 12.30 15.04 10.41
N CYS A 532 13.25 14.23 10.89
CA CYS A 532 14.01 13.33 10.03
C CYS A 532 13.11 12.28 9.35
N TRP A 533 12.10 11.78 10.04
CA TRP A 533 11.17 10.77 9.51
C TRP A 533 10.33 11.35 8.37
N PHE A 534 9.83 12.58 8.48
CA PHE A 534 9.10 13.29 7.42
C PHE A 534 9.96 13.68 6.20
N LEU A 535 11.29 13.68 6.34
CA LEU A 535 12.20 13.86 5.21
C LEU A 535 12.40 12.56 4.42
N LEU A 536 12.11 11.40 5.00
CA LEU A 536 12.28 10.09 4.35
C LEU A 536 10.96 9.46 3.91
N HIS A 537 9.83 9.90 4.44
CA HIS A 537 8.51 9.37 4.11
C HIS A 537 7.60 10.47 3.58
N ASP A 538 6.91 10.18 2.48
CA ASP A 538 5.88 11.04 1.90
C ASP A 538 4.59 10.22 1.69
N PHE A 539 3.47 10.94 1.58
CA PHE A 539 2.14 10.37 1.40
C PHE A 539 1.40 11.08 0.26
N ASP A 540 0.45 10.39 -0.35
CA ASP A 540 -0.45 11.05 -1.30
C ASP A 540 -1.50 11.83 -0.52
N LYS A 541 -1.69 13.10 -0.85
CA LYS A 541 -2.67 13.97 -0.17
C LYS A 541 -4.12 13.50 -0.33
N GLN A 542 -4.41 12.60 -1.26
CA GLN A 542 -5.75 12.06 -1.49
C GLN A 542 -5.97 10.70 -0.85
N ASP A 543 -4.91 10.08 -0.34
CA ASP A 543 -4.95 8.82 0.39
C ASP A 543 -5.40 9.12 1.83
N ILE A 544 -6.71 9.24 2.04
CA ILE A 544 -7.31 9.55 3.35
C ILE A 544 -8.40 8.54 3.74
N LYS A 545 -8.74 7.62 2.83
CA LYS A 545 -9.75 6.58 3.08
C LYS A 545 -9.02 5.30 3.44
N ILE A 546 -9.08 4.96 4.72
CA ILE A 546 -8.41 3.79 5.26
C ILE A 546 -9.31 2.56 5.13
N VAL A 547 -8.67 1.42 4.95
CA VAL A 547 -9.33 0.11 5.01
C VAL A 547 -9.42 -0.32 6.47
N PRO A 548 -10.59 -0.82 6.93
CA PRO A 548 -10.76 -1.34 8.27
C PRO A 548 -9.64 -2.31 8.69
N SER A 549 -9.13 -2.12 9.93
CA SER A 549 -8.00 -2.86 10.47
C SER A 549 -8.29 -4.37 10.66
N ASP A 550 -9.55 -4.75 10.84
CA ASP A 550 -10.04 -6.14 10.93
C ASP A 550 -9.86 -6.93 9.63
N LEU A 551 -9.74 -6.25 8.48
CA LEU A 551 -9.45 -6.88 7.18
C LEU A 551 -7.96 -7.17 6.98
N LYS A 552 -7.08 -6.71 7.87
CA LYS A 552 -5.65 -7.03 7.87
C LYS A 552 -5.46 -8.55 7.93
N GLY A 553 -4.78 -9.11 6.93
CA GLY A 553 -4.56 -10.56 6.83
C GLY A 553 -5.79 -11.40 6.46
N SER A 554 -6.96 -10.78 6.25
CA SER A 554 -8.19 -11.49 5.88
C SER A 554 -8.05 -12.22 4.54
N ARG A 555 -8.29 -13.52 4.58
CA ARG A 555 -8.22 -14.42 3.41
C ARG A 555 -9.53 -14.53 2.64
N MET A 556 -10.48 -13.61 2.90
CA MET A 556 -11.74 -13.58 2.18
C MET A 556 -11.48 -13.49 0.67
N PRO A 557 -12.01 -14.42 -0.13
CA PRO A 557 -11.72 -14.48 -1.56
C PRO A 557 -12.33 -13.28 -2.28
N ILE A 558 -11.52 -12.67 -3.14
CA ILE A 558 -11.97 -11.64 -4.09
C ILE A 558 -11.53 -12.06 -5.49
N TYR A 559 -12.35 -11.74 -6.48
CA TYR A 559 -12.11 -12.15 -7.86
C TYR A 559 -11.82 -10.92 -8.70
N ILE A 560 -10.90 -11.04 -9.67
CA ILE A 560 -10.55 -9.95 -10.57
C ILE A 560 -11.01 -10.37 -11.95
N GLY A 561 -11.94 -9.62 -12.53
CA GLY A 561 -12.63 -9.93 -13.79
C GLY A 561 -11.75 -9.82 -15.02
#